data_AF-A0A951LEB4-F1
#
_entry.id   AF-A0A951LEB4-F1
#
_cell.length_a   1.000
_cell.length_b   1.000
_cell.length_c   1.000
_cell.angle_alpha   90.00
_cell.angle_beta   90.00
_cell.angle_gamma   90.00
#
_symmetry.space_group_name_H-M   'P 1'
#
loop_
_entity.id
_entity.type
_entity.pdbx_description
1 polymer ?
#
loop_
_entity_poly.entity_id
_entity_poly.type
_entity_poly.pdbx_seq_one_letter_code
_entity_poly.pdbx_strand_id
1 'polypeptide(L)' 'MRSQPGITIPRIAEALKIEPNYLYRVMPKLLQDGQVKRDGQGWHPMG' A
#
# COMPACT_ATOMS: atom_id res chain seq x y z
N MET A 1 -20.21 -2.36 10.72
CA MET A 1 -19.39 -2.80 9.58
C MET A 1 -18.85 -1.56 8.88
N ARG A 2 -17.55 -1.26 8.98
CA ARG A 2 -16.84 -0.30 8.11
C ARG A 2 -15.33 -0.47 8.30
N SER A 3 -14.85 -1.68 8.08
CA SER A 3 -13.42 -1.88 7.82
C SER A 3 -13.26 -1.54 6.35
N GLN A 4 -12.93 -0.29 6.03
CA GLN A 4 -12.42 0.04 4.70
C GLN A 4 -11.10 -0.72 4.61
N PRO A 5 -11.03 -1.85 3.88
CA PRO A 5 -9.75 -2.51 3.74
C PRO A 5 -8.98 -1.61 2.80
N GLY A 6 -7.99 -0.87 3.31
CA GLY A 6 -7.10 -0.09 2.46
C GLY A 6 -6.59 -0.93 1.29
N ILE A 7 -6.13 -0.28 0.23
CA ILE A 7 -5.75 -1.00 -0.99
C ILE A 7 -4.61 -1.97 -0.68
N THR A 8 -4.80 -3.24 -1.01
CA THR A 8 -3.81 -4.29 -0.73
C THR A 8 -2.66 -4.21 -1.73
N ILE A 9 -1.50 -4.78 -1.37
CA ILE A 9 -0.33 -4.83 -2.26
C ILE A 9 -0.66 -5.44 -3.64
N PRO A 10 -1.40 -6.56 -3.77
CA PRO A 10 -1.75 -7.10 -5.08
C PRO A 10 -2.61 -6.15 -5.92
N ARG A 11 -3.55 -5.43 -5.29
CA ARG A 11 -4.41 -4.46 -5.97
C ARG A 11 -3.63 -3.24 -6.46
N ILE A 12 -2.65 -2.77 -5.68
CA ILE A 12 -1.74 -1.70 -6.12
C ILE A 12 -0.89 -2.20 -7.30
N ALA A 13 -0.36 -3.42 -7.21
CA ALA A 13 0.47 -4.01 -8.26
C ALA A 13 -0.28 -4.13 -9.60
N GLU A 14 -1.52 -4.61 -9.55
CA GLU A 14 -2.42 -4.71 -10.70
C GLU A 14 -2.70 -3.34 -11.33
N ALA A 15 -3.03 -2.33 -10.52
CA ALA A 15 -3.33 -0.99 -11.01
C ALA A 15 -2.12 -0.31 -11.67
N LEU A 16 -0.92 -0.54 -11.12
CA LEU A 16 0.34 -0.01 -11.65
C LEU A 16 0.95 -0.88 -12.76
N LYS A 17 0.39 -2.08 -13.01
CA LYS A 17 0.91 -3.09 -13.94
C LYS A 17 2.37 -3.46 -13.66
N ILE A 18 2.70 -3.68 -12.39
CA ILE A 18 4.02 -4.09 -11.91
C ILE A 18 3.92 -5.35 -11.06
N GLU A 19 5.06 -5.99 -10.81
CA GLU A 19 5.12 -7.16 -9.93
C GLU A 19 4.92 -6.78 -8.45
N PRO A 20 4.07 -7.52 -7.69
CA PRO A 20 3.85 -7.28 -6.26
C PRO A 20 5.13 -7.28 -5.42
N ASN A 21 6.14 -8.05 -5.85
CA ASN A 21 7.44 -8.11 -5.17
C ASN A 21 8.13 -6.74 -5.10
N TYR A 22 7.94 -5.89 -6.13
CA TYR A 22 8.49 -4.54 -6.11
C TYR A 22 7.89 -3.70 -4.99
N LEU A 23 6.58 -3.80 -4.78
CA LEU A 23 5.87 -3.05 -3.74
C LEU A 23 6.31 -3.46 -2.34
N TYR A 24 6.59 -4.73 -2.08
CA TYR A 24 7.14 -5.14 -0.77
C TYR A 24 8.49 -4.48 -0.45
N ARG A 25 9.26 -4.08 -1.46
CA ARG A 25 10.55 -3.39 -1.27
C ARG A 25 10.40 -1.89 -1.07
N VAL A 26 9.44 -1.24 -1.73
CA VAL A 26 9.29 0.23 -1.68
C VAL A 26 8.33 0.71 -0.60
N MET A 27 7.29 -0.06 -0.27
CA MET A 27 6.25 0.36 0.67
C MET A 27 6.76 0.64 2.08
N PRO A 28 7.73 -0.12 2.65
CA PRO A 28 8.34 0.24 3.94
C PRO A 28 9.06 1.60 3.90
N LYS A 29 9.71 1.92 2.78
CA LYS A 29 10.41 3.20 2.62
C LYS A 29 9.41 4.36 2.50
N LEU A 30 8.35 4.18 1.71
CA LEU A 30 7.27 5.16 1.59
C LEU A 30 6.58 5.40 2.94
N LEU A 31 6.44 4.38 3.78
CA LEU A 31 5.90 4.51 5.14
C LEU A 31 6.82 5.34 6.04
N GLN A 32 8.13 5.05 6.01
CA GLN A 32 9.14 5.81 6.75
C GLN A 32 9.21 7.28 6.30
N ASP A 33 9.09 7.52 5.01
CA ASP A 33 9.12 8.87 4.42
C ASP A 33 7.78 9.61 4.60
N GLY A 34 6.80 8.99 5.26
CA GLY A 34 5.49 9.58 5.50
C GLY A 34 4.66 9.76 4.23
N GLN A 35 4.92 9.03 3.15
CA GLN A 35 4.14 9.14 1.92
C GLN A 35 2.91 8.21 1.91
N VAL A 36 2.94 7.16 2.72
CA VAL A 36 1.84 6.21 2.90
C VAL A 36 1.64 5.92 4.37
N LYS A 37 0.43 5.49 4.73
CA LYS A 37 0.09 4.93 6.03
C LYS A 37 -0.47 3.52 5.88
N ARG A 38 -0.23 2.68 6.89
CA ARG A 38 -0.79 1.33 6.97
C ARG A 38 -1.99 1.33 7.92
N ASP A 39 -3.13 0.83 7.45
CA ASP A 39 -4.33 0.63 8.27
C ASP A 39 -4.77 -0.84 8.16
N GLY A 40 -4.58 -1.61 9.24
CA GLY A 40 -4.74 -3.06 9.21
C GLY A 40 -3.85 -3.73 8.16
N GLN A 41 -4.48 -4.39 7.18
CA GLN A 41 -3.82 -5.03 6.03
C GLN A 41 -3.74 -4.12 4.79
N GLY A 42 -4.32 -2.92 4.86
CA GLY A 42 -4.44 -2.01 3.74
C GLY A 42 -3.44 -0.86 3.78
N TRP A 43 -3.18 -0.29 2.61
CA TRP A 43 -2.35 0.90 2.45
C TRP A 43 -3.19 2.10 2.01
N HIS A 44 -2.80 3.28 2.47
CA HIS A 44 -3.41 4.55 2.07
C HIS A 44 -2.30 5.59 1.83
N PRO A 45 -2.48 6.52 0.89
CA PRO A 45 -1.62 7.70 0.81
C PRO A 45 -1.64 8.48 2.14
N MET A 46 -0.51 9.07 2.52
CA MET A 46 -0.55 10.18 3.47
C MET A 46 -1.17 11.36 2.71
N GLY A 47 -2.24 11.93 3.27
CA GLY A 47 -2.96 13.05 2.66
C GLY A 47 -2.15 14.33 2.66
#